data_AF-A0A067EKN3-F1
#
_entry.id   AF-A0A067EKN3-F1
#
_cell.length_a   1.000
_cell.length_b   1.000
_cell.length_c   1.000
_cell.angle_alpha   90.00
_cell.angle_beta   90.00
_cell.angle_gamma   90.00
#
_symmetry.space_group_name_H-M   'P 1'
#
loop_
_entity.id
_entity.type
_entity.pdbx_description
1 polymer ?
#
loop_
_entity_poly.entity_id
_entity_poly.type
_entity_poly.pdbx_seq_one_letter_code
_entity_poly.pdbx_strand_id
1 'polypeptide(L)'
;MVFEADERAGGKLRSISKDGLIWDEGANTMTESEMEVKGLLDDLGIREKQQFPISQYKRYVVRNGVPFLIPTNPIALLTSNFLSAQSKFQIILEPFLWKKSDSAKVSAEDAKESVGGFFQRHFGREVVDFLIDPFVAGTSAGDPESLVMRHSFPELWNLEKRYGSVIAGAIKSKFSARKEKSAEAKGSSEKKRRQRGSFSFLGGMQ
;
A
#
# COMPACT_ATOMS: atom_id res chain seq x y z
N MET A 1 -0.52 20.69 -28.18
CA MET A 1 0.20 21.79 -27.50
C MET A 1 -0.01 21.60 -26.00
N VAL A 2 1.06 21.70 -25.20
CA VAL A 2 1.03 21.53 -23.73
C VAL A 2 1.58 22.81 -23.12
N PHE A 3 0.92 23.33 -22.08
CA PHE A 3 1.35 24.52 -21.34
C PHE A 3 1.84 24.10 -19.96
N GLU A 4 3.04 24.54 -19.59
CA GLU A 4 3.69 24.29 -18.30
C GLU A 4 3.92 25.64 -17.62
N ALA A 5 3.63 25.71 -16.32
CA ALA A 5 3.77 26.93 -15.54
C ALA A 5 5.21 27.13 -15.06
N ASP A 6 5.91 26.02 -14.77
CA ASP A 6 7.32 26.04 -14.37
C ASP A 6 8.25 26.19 -15.58
N GLU A 7 9.52 26.54 -15.33
CA GLU A 7 10.56 26.63 -16.37
C GLU A 7 10.98 25.27 -16.95
N ARG A 8 10.41 24.17 -16.46
CA ARG A 8 10.74 22.79 -16.88
C ARG A 8 9.50 21.90 -16.86
N ALA A 9 9.52 20.88 -17.70
CA ALA A 9 8.60 19.76 -17.57
C ALA A 9 8.98 18.85 -16.38
N GLY A 10 8.03 17.98 -15.98
CA GLY A 10 8.27 16.87 -15.05
C GLY A 10 7.44 16.93 -13.76
N GLY A 11 6.90 18.10 -13.39
CA GLY A 11 6.08 18.25 -12.19
C GLY A 11 6.78 17.75 -10.92
N LYS A 12 6.18 16.77 -10.25
CA LYS A 12 6.75 16.15 -9.02
C LYS A 12 7.86 15.12 -9.26
N LEU A 13 8.19 14.84 -10.52
CA LEU A 13 9.40 14.11 -10.88
C LEU A 13 10.52 15.13 -11.10
N ARG A 14 11.57 15.05 -10.28
CA ARG A 14 12.71 15.95 -10.37
C ARG A 14 13.97 15.28 -9.86
N SER A 15 14.88 15.00 -10.77
CA SER A 15 16.18 14.39 -10.48
C SER A 15 17.29 15.42 -10.63
N ILE A 16 18.20 15.42 -9.66
CA ILE A 16 19.39 16.28 -9.67
C ILE A 16 20.62 15.38 -9.74
N SER A 17 21.55 15.75 -10.63
CA SER A 17 22.89 15.18 -10.71
C SER A 17 23.90 16.29 -10.45
N LYS A 18 24.65 16.19 -9.34
CA LYS A 18 25.61 17.21 -8.92
C LYS A 18 26.71 16.59 -8.09
N ASP A 19 27.97 16.97 -8.34
CA ASP A 19 29.14 16.55 -7.55
C ASP A 19 29.28 15.02 -7.41
N GLY A 20 28.89 14.27 -8.47
CA GLY A 20 28.90 12.81 -8.47
C GLY A 20 27.75 12.14 -7.71
N LEU A 21 26.81 12.93 -7.19
CA LEU A 21 25.60 12.46 -6.50
C LEU A 21 24.38 12.57 -7.42
N ILE A 22 23.45 11.63 -7.26
CA ILE A 22 22.14 11.65 -7.91
C ILE A 22 21.07 11.50 -6.84
N TRP A 23 20.09 12.40 -6.82
CA TRP A 23 18.93 12.30 -5.93
C TRP A 23 17.67 12.85 -6.59
N ASP A 24 16.52 12.41 -6.08
CA ASP A 24 15.21 12.92 -6.46
C ASP A 24 14.69 13.88 -5.38
N GLU A 25 14.16 15.02 -5.81
CA GLU A 25 13.58 16.06 -4.92
C GLU A 25 12.06 15.86 -4.68
N GLY A 26 11.47 14.83 -5.30
CA GLY A 26 10.04 14.54 -5.25
C GLY A 26 9.78 13.05 -5.12
N ALA A 27 9.18 12.44 -6.14
CA ALA A 27 9.01 10.99 -6.14
C ALA A 27 10.34 10.29 -6.41
N ASN A 28 10.71 9.33 -5.54
CA ASN A 28 11.98 8.60 -5.64
C ASN A 28 11.83 7.22 -6.30
N THR A 29 10.62 6.65 -6.27
CA THR A 29 10.34 5.34 -6.85
C THR A 29 8.90 5.28 -7.35
N MET A 30 8.62 4.38 -8.29
CA MET A 30 7.26 4.05 -8.74
C MET A 30 7.03 2.54 -8.82
N THR A 31 5.78 2.14 -8.99
CA THR A 31 5.38 0.75 -9.26
C THR A 31 4.61 0.66 -10.56
N GLU A 32 4.77 -0.43 -11.30
CA GLU A 32 3.96 -0.73 -12.48
C GLU A 32 2.72 -1.56 -12.11
N SER A 33 1.89 -1.09 -11.19
CA SER A 33 0.65 -1.80 -10.82
C SER A 33 -0.36 -1.69 -11.97
N GLU A 34 -0.51 -0.48 -12.51
CA GLU A 34 -1.47 -0.15 -13.57
C GLU A 34 -1.00 -0.58 -14.97
N MET A 35 -1.95 -0.86 -15.86
CA MET A 35 -1.65 -1.30 -17.23
C MET A 35 -1.18 -0.15 -18.11
N GLU A 36 -1.67 1.04 -17.86
CA GLU A 36 -1.33 2.29 -18.52
C GLU A 36 0.14 2.63 -18.30
N VAL A 37 0.62 2.50 -17.06
CA VAL A 37 2.04 2.69 -16.73
C VAL A 37 2.90 1.68 -17.48
N LYS A 38 2.47 0.41 -17.56
CA LYS A 38 3.22 -0.61 -18.31
C LYS A 38 3.30 -0.26 -19.80
N GLY A 39 2.17 0.07 -20.42
CA GLY A 39 2.10 0.45 -21.83
C GLY A 39 3.01 1.63 -22.12
N LEU A 40 2.94 2.68 -21.30
CA LEU A 40 3.79 3.86 -21.46
C LEU A 40 5.29 3.54 -21.42
N LEU A 41 5.72 2.70 -20.48
CA LEU A 41 7.13 2.31 -20.39
C LEU A 41 7.60 1.45 -21.57
N ASP A 42 6.71 0.63 -22.12
CA ASP A 42 6.97 -0.16 -23.33
C ASP A 42 7.04 0.75 -24.57
N ASP A 43 6.08 1.67 -24.73
CA ASP A 43 5.99 2.59 -25.87
C ASP A 43 7.17 3.58 -25.91
N LEU A 44 7.65 4.03 -24.73
CA LEU A 44 8.83 4.89 -24.62
C LEU A 44 10.15 4.13 -24.76
N GLY A 45 10.13 2.79 -24.71
CA GLY A 45 11.32 1.95 -24.83
C GLY A 45 12.38 2.25 -23.76
N ILE A 46 11.97 2.49 -22.50
CA ILE A 46 12.87 2.84 -21.39
C ILE A 46 13.02 1.72 -20.36
N ARG A 47 12.69 0.48 -20.74
CA ARG A 47 12.68 -0.69 -19.85
C ARG A 47 14.07 -1.02 -19.33
N GLU A 48 15.08 -0.91 -20.19
CA GLU A 48 16.49 -1.12 -19.89
C GLU A 48 17.06 -0.07 -18.94
N LYS A 49 16.40 1.08 -18.79
CA LYS A 49 16.78 2.11 -17.82
C LYS A 49 16.19 1.87 -16.44
N GLN A 50 15.26 0.92 -16.27
CA GLN A 50 14.68 0.64 -14.96
C GLN A 50 15.74 0.09 -14.01
N GLN A 51 15.82 0.68 -12.83
CA GLN A 51 16.71 0.30 -11.75
C GLN A 51 15.90 -0.15 -10.53
N PHE A 52 16.14 -1.38 -10.09
CA PHE A 52 15.52 -1.93 -8.88
C PHE A 52 16.47 -1.81 -7.68
N PRO A 53 15.95 -1.60 -6.46
CA PRO A 53 16.77 -1.60 -5.26
C PRO A 53 17.56 -2.90 -5.12
N ILE A 54 18.88 -2.80 -4.92
CA ILE A 54 19.78 -3.94 -4.68
C ILE A 54 19.64 -4.43 -3.22
N SER A 55 19.27 -3.53 -2.31
CA SER A 55 19.15 -3.81 -0.88
C SER A 55 17.91 -4.63 -0.53
N GLN A 56 17.98 -5.32 0.63
CA GLN A 56 16.85 -6.12 1.12
C GLN A 56 15.66 -5.21 1.46
N TYR A 57 14.45 -5.64 1.06
CA TYR A 57 13.18 -4.98 1.38
C TYR A 57 12.84 -5.06 2.88
N LYS A 58 13.57 -4.33 3.72
CA LYS A 58 13.29 -4.13 5.14
C LYS A 58 12.76 -2.73 5.37
N ARG A 59 11.68 -2.61 6.15
CA ARG A 59 11.11 -1.34 6.60
C ARG A 59 11.16 -1.30 8.12
N TYR A 60 11.38 -0.12 8.67
CA TYR A 60 11.48 0.10 10.11
C TYR A 60 10.51 1.19 10.54
N VAL A 61 10.00 1.09 11.76
CA VAL A 61 9.28 2.15 12.46
C VAL A 61 10.05 2.48 13.74
N VAL A 62 10.03 3.74 14.17
CA VAL A 62 10.68 4.13 15.43
C VAL A 62 9.67 3.98 16.58
N ARG A 63 10.07 3.24 17.62
CA ARG A 63 9.30 3.11 18.88
C ARG A 63 10.22 3.45 20.03
N ASN A 64 9.85 4.44 20.83
CA ASN A 64 10.66 4.95 21.95
C ASN A 64 12.11 5.30 21.55
N GLY A 65 12.28 5.94 20.40
CA GLY A 65 13.60 6.32 19.87
C GLY A 65 14.41 5.19 19.25
N VAL A 66 13.91 3.96 19.24
CA VAL A 66 14.63 2.79 18.69
C VAL A 66 13.96 2.31 17.39
N PRO A 67 14.72 2.03 16.32
CA PRO A 67 14.18 1.42 15.10
C PRO A 67 13.77 -0.04 15.32
N PHE A 68 12.52 -0.37 14.98
CA PHE A 68 11.96 -1.73 15.00
C PHE A 68 11.65 -2.20 13.58
N LEU A 69 12.12 -3.40 13.24
CA LEU A 69 11.85 -4.04 11.96
C LEU A 69 10.37 -4.39 11.83
N ILE A 70 9.72 -3.90 10.77
CA ILE A 70 8.33 -4.23 10.45
C ILE A 70 8.29 -5.65 9.85
N PRO A 71 7.49 -6.58 10.40
CA PRO A 71 7.32 -7.92 9.84
C PRO A 71 6.77 -7.87 8.41
N THR A 72 7.36 -8.67 7.51
CA THR A 72 7.08 -8.58 6.06
C THR A 72 5.79 -9.28 5.62
N ASN A 73 5.16 -10.06 6.50
CA ASN A 73 3.96 -10.81 6.19
C ASN A 73 3.11 -11.05 7.45
N PRO A 74 1.82 -11.41 7.30
CA PRO A 74 0.91 -11.58 8.43
C PRO A 74 1.32 -12.66 9.44
N ILE A 75 1.92 -13.77 8.98
CA ILE A 75 2.38 -14.84 9.86
C ILE A 75 3.52 -14.31 10.75
N ALA A 76 4.51 -13.64 10.15
CA ALA A 76 5.60 -13.02 10.89
C ALA A 76 5.11 -11.92 11.84
N LEU A 77 4.06 -11.18 11.49
CA LEU A 77 3.44 -10.18 12.36
C LEU A 77 2.88 -10.83 13.64
N LEU A 78 2.16 -11.94 13.50
CA LEU A 78 1.56 -12.65 14.63
C LEU A 78 2.58 -13.41 15.49
N THR A 79 3.67 -13.93 14.89
CA THR A 79 4.69 -14.68 15.62
C THR A 79 5.80 -13.81 16.23
N SER A 80 6.01 -12.59 15.73
CA SER A 80 7.04 -11.67 16.25
C SER A 80 6.61 -10.90 17.51
N ASN A 81 7.55 -10.24 18.18
CA ASN A 81 7.26 -9.34 19.30
C ASN A 81 6.92 -7.90 18.88
N PHE A 82 6.55 -7.70 17.61
CA PHE A 82 6.24 -6.36 17.08
C PHE A 82 4.94 -5.78 17.67
N LEU A 83 3.90 -6.60 17.79
CA LEU A 83 2.63 -6.25 18.42
C LEU A 83 2.49 -6.92 19.79
N SER A 84 1.76 -6.27 20.69
CA SER A 84 1.33 -6.86 21.95
C SER A 84 0.43 -8.08 21.73
N ALA A 85 0.35 -8.95 22.73
CA ALA A 85 -0.55 -10.11 22.70
C ALA A 85 -2.01 -9.68 22.48
N GLN A 86 -2.44 -8.59 23.12
CA GLN A 86 -3.79 -8.03 22.98
C GLN A 86 -4.10 -7.66 21.53
N SER A 87 -3.21 -6.92 20.86
CA SER A 87 -3.40 -6.53 19.46
C SER A 87 -3.43 -7.74 18.52
N LYS A 88 -2.60 -8.76 18.78
CA LYS A 88 -2.64 -10.01 18.02
C LYS A 88 -3.97 -10.74 18.18
N PHE A 89 -4.50 -10.82 19.40
CA PHE A 89 -5.82 -11.40 19.65
C PHE A 89 -6.93 -10.63 18.92
N GLN A 90 -6.88 -9.29 18.93
CA GLN A 90 -7.84 -8.47 18.20
C GLN A 90 -7.78 -8.73 16.69
N ILE A 91 -6.58 -8.79 16.10
CA ILE A 91 -6.40 -9.13 14.68
C ILE A 91 -6.99 -10.52 14.37
N ILE A 92 -6.70 -11.53 15.20
CA ILE A 92 -7.17 -12.91 14.97
C ILE A 92 -8.69 -13.00 15.08
N LEU A 93 -9.30 -12.24 16.01
CA LEU A 93 -10.73 -12.26 16.28
C LEU A 93 -11.53 -11.27 15.40
N GLU A 94 -10.90 -10.36 14.67
CA GLU A 94 -11.56 -9.37 13.82
C GLU A 94 -12.65 -9.98 12.91
N PRO A 95 -12.42 -11.12 12.21
CA PRO A 95 -13.46 -11.77 11.41
C PRO A 95 -14.70 -12.20 12.18
N PHE A 96 -14.60 -12.47 13.47
CA PHE A 96 -15.70 -12.94 14.30
C PHE A 96 -16.41 -11.80 15.00
N LEU A 97 -15.66 -10.78 15.43
CA LEU A 97 -16.18 -9.58 16.08
C LEU A 97 -17.01 -8.74 15.11
N TRP A 98 -16.56 -8.62 13.86
CA TRP A 98 -17.17 -7.72 12.87
C TRP A 98 -18.16 -8.39 11.92
N LYS A 99 -18.20 -9.73 11.87
CA LYS A 99 -19.19 -10.48 11.08
C LYS A 99 -20.61 -10.45 11.68
N LYS A 100 -20.74 -10.12 12.97
CA LYS A 100 -22.02 -10.05 13.70
C LYS A 100 -22.59 -8.65 13.85
N SER A 101 -21.84 -7.60 13.54
CA SER A 101 -22.42 -6.26 13.52
C SER A 101 -23.33 -6.19 12.31
N ASP A 102 -24.63 -6.04 12.53
CA ASP A 102 -25.59 -5.76 11.47
C ASP A 102 -24.98 -4.71 10.54
N SER A 103 -24.97 -5.02 9.25
CA SER A 103 -24.53 -4.16 8.14
C SER A 103 -25.22 -2.79 8.10
N ALA A 104 -26.10 -2.51 9.06
CA ALA A 104 -26.80 -1.27 9.32
C ALA A 104 -26.05 -0.25 10.21
N LYS A 105 -24.90 -0.60 10.80
CA LYS A 105 -24.08 0.35 11.60
C LYS A 105 -22.98 1.07 10.83
N VAL A 106 -22.94 0.97 9.50
CA VAL A 106 -22.25 1.97 8.66
C VAL A 106 -23.29 3.07 8.38
N SER A 107 -23.54 3.88 9.39
CA SER A 107 -24.41 5.05 9.37
C SER A 107 -23.91 6.09 8.36
N ALA A 108 -24.78 7.05 8.01
CA ALA A 108 -24.37 8.18 7.16
C ALA A 108 -23.28 9.07 7.81
N GLU A 109 -23.09 8.99 9.14
CA GLU A 109 -21.95 9.59 9.83
C GLU A 109 -20.60 8.92 9.50
N ASP A 110 -20.58 7.62 9.16
CA ASP A 110 -19.37 6.87 8.81
C ASP A 110 -18.79 7.26 7.43
N ALA A 111 -19.55 8.03 6.65
CA ALA A 111 -19.09 8.59 5.38
C ALA A 111 -17.87 9.52 5.52
N LYS A 112 -17.60 10.03 6.73
CA LYS A 112 -16.45 10.87 7.06
C LYS A 112 -15.47 10.19 8.03
N GLU A 113 -15.62 8.88 8.26
CA GLU A 113 -14.74 8.15 9.16
C GLU A 113 -13.26 8.34 8.77
N SER A 114 -12.44 8.65 9.78
CA SER A 114 -11.00 8.81 9.58
C SER A 114 -10.34 7.44 9.31
N VAL A 115 -9.21 7.44 8.61
CA VAL A 115 -8.38 6.25 8.45
C VAL A 115 -7.99 5.70 9.83
N GLY A 116 -7.58 6.56 10.76
CA GLY A 116 -7.26 6.19 12.13
C GLY A 116 -8.41 5.47 12.84
N GLY A 117 -9.60 6.07 12.83
CA GLY A 117 -10.81 5.53 13.45
C GLY A 117 -11.20 4.17 12.89
N PHE A 118 -11.18 4.02 11.56
CA PHE A 118 -11.48 2.75 10.88
C PHE A 118 -10.55 1.64 11.35
N PHE A 119 -9.24 1.86 11.31
CA PHE A 119 -8.29 0.81 11.70
C PHE A 119 -8.27 0.58 13.21
N GLN A 120 -8.56 1.60 14.02
CA GLN A 120 -8.65 1.46 15.48
C GLN A 120 -9.80 0.52 15.88
N ARG A 121 -10.98 0.66 15.29
CA ARG A 121 -12.14 -0.19 15.64
C ARG A 121 -11.97 -1.63 15.15
N HIS A 122 -11.27 -1.85 14.03
CA HIS A 122 -10.98 -3.19 13.53
C HIS A 122 -9.83 -3.87 14.28
N PHE A 123 -8.70 -3.19 14.47
CA PHE A 123 -7.43 -3.81 14.87
C PHE A 123 -6.75 -3.22 16.09
N GLY A 124 -7.30 -2.14 16.64
CA GLY A 124 -6.82 -1.51 17.87
C GLY A 124 -5.78 -0.43 17.64
N ARG A 125 -5.52 0.36 18.70
CA ARG A 125 -4.69 1.56 18.62
C ARG A 125 -3.23 1.27 18.28
N GLU A 126 -2.66 0.17 18.78
CA GLU A 126 -1.26 -0.20 18.49
C GLU A 126 -1.02 -0.45 16.99
N VAL A 127 -2.01 -1.01 16.28
CA VAL A 127 -1.93 -1.19 14.83
C VAL A 127 -1.99 0.16 14.13
N VAL A 128 -2.83 1.09 14.61
CA VAL A 128 -2.88 2.45 14.07
C VAL A 128 -1.52 3.13 14.23
N ASP A 129 -1.00 3.19 15.45
CA ASP A 129 0.22 3.95 15.76
C ASP A 129 1.48 3.41 15.08
N PHE A 130 1.61 2.08 14.90
CA PHE A 130 2.86 1.48 14.43
C PHE A 130 2.80 0.85 13.04
N LEU A 131 1.62 0.74 12.43
CA LEU A 131 1.48 0.24 11.05
C LEU A 131 0.76 1.23 10.15
N ILE A 132 -0.38 1.76 10.57
CA ILE A 132 -1.21 2.61 9.69
C ILE A 132 -0.65 4.03 9.61
N ASP A 133 -0.33 4.64 10.74
CA ASP A 133 0.26 5.98 10.79
C ASP A 133 1.59 6.05 9.99
N PRO A 134 2.57 5.16 10.21
CA PRO A 134 3.79 5.13 9.38
C PRO A 134 3.51 4.88 7.90
N PHE A 135 2.49 4.09 7.57
CA PHE A 135 2.11 3.83 6.17
C PHE A 135 1.54 5.07 5.50
N VAL A 136 0.64 5.79 6.18
CA VAL A 136 0.03 7.03 5.70
C VAL A 136 1.10 8.11 5.56
N ALA A 137 1.93 8.31 6.60
CA ALA A 137 3.04 9.25 6.58
C ALA A 137 4.01 8.97 5.42
N GLY A 138 4.36 7.70 5.19
CA GLY A 138 5.24 7.30 4.08
C GLY A 138 4.64 7.42 2.69
N THR A 139 3.31 7.51 2.56
CA THR A 139 2.61 7.56 1.26
C THR A 139 2.25 8.99 0.86
N SER A 140 1.73 9.78 1.80
CA SER A 140 1.20 11.11 1.53
C SER A 140 1.66 12.19 2.51
N ALA A 141 2.52 11.85 3.48
CA ALA A 141 2.87 12.73 4.61
C ALA A 141 1.64 13.25 5.37
N GLY A 142 0.53 12.49 5.34
CA GLY A 142 -0.73 12.86 6.00
C GLY A 142 -0.84 12.31 7.41
N ASP A 143 -1.84 12.81 8.14
CA ASP A 143 -2.28 12.28 9.43
C ASP A 143 -3.48 11.34 9.21
N PRO A 144 -3.44 10.07 9.68
CA PRO A 144 -4.58 9.15 9.60
C PRO A 144 -5.89 9.69 10.15
N GLU A 145 -5.86 10.60 11.12
CA GLU A 145 -7.07 11.20 11.69
C GLU A 145 -7.68 12.28 10.78
N SER A 146 -6.89 12.84 9.86
CA SER A 146 -7.32 13.86 8.90
C SER A 146 -7.83 13.30 7.57
N LEU A 147 -7.54 12.02 7.30
CA LEU A 147 -7.87 11.37 6.03
C LEU A 147 -9.18 10.60 6.12
N VAL A 148 -10.04 10.76 5.12
CA VAL A 148 -11.32 10.05 5.05
C VAL A 148 -11.13 8.66 4.45
N MET A 149 -11.50 7.63 5.20
CA MET A 149 -11.25 6.22 4.88
C MET A 149 -11.77 5.82 3.49
N ARG A 150 -13.03 6.18 3.15
CA ARG A 150 -13.63 5.82 1.85
C ARG A 150 -12.90 6.41 0.64
N HIS A 151 -12.14 7.49 0.82
CA HIS A 151 -11.39 8.16 -0.25
C HIS A 151 -9.95 7.68 -0.29
N SER A 152 -9.33 7.46 0.86
CA SER A 152 -7.94 7.02 0.95
C SER A 152 -7.77 5.52 0.68
N PHE A 153 -8.71 4.69 1.13
CA PHE A 153 -8.63 3.22 1.01
C PHE A 153 -9.98 2.62 0.55
N PRO A 154 -10.45 2.98 -0.66
CA PRO A 154 -11.77 2.58 -1.15
C PRO A 154 -11.94 1.05 -1.24
N GLU A 155 -10.87 0.31 -1.52
CA GLU A 155 -10.93 -1.16 -1.58
C GLU A 155 -11.25 -1.79 -0.22
N LEU A 156 -10.60 -1.32 0.85
CA LEU A 156 -10.83 -1.83 2.21
C LEU A 156 -12.20 -1.43 2.74
N TRP A 157 -12.62 -0.19 2.48
CA TRP A 157 -13.98 0.28 2.75
C TRP A 157 -15.03 -0.61 2.09
N ASN A 158 -14.84 -0.94 0.81
CA ASN A 158 -15.74 -1.82 0.07
C ASN A 158 -15.68 -3.29 0.50
N LEU A 159 -14.56 -3.75 1.06
CA LEU A 159 -14.47 -5.08 1.67
C LEU A 159 -15.29 -5.13 2.95
N GLU A 160 -15.13 -4.16 3.82
CA GLU A 160 -15.92 -4.07 5.05
C GLU A 160 -17.42 -3.98 4.73
N LYS A 161 -17.83 -3.06 3.85
CA LYS A 161 -19.23 -2.90 3.46
C LYS A 161 -19.87 -4.20 2.95
N ARG A 162 -19.10 -5.05 2.26
CA ARG A 162 -19.59 -6.31 1.69
C ARG A 162 -19.56 -7.49 2.66
N TYR A 163 -18.58 -7.52 3.56
CA TYR A 163 -18.29 -8.72 4.36
C TYR A 163 -18.36 -8.50 5.87
N GLY A 164 -18.58 -7.27 6.33
CA GLY A 164 -18.51 -6.82 7.72
C GLY A 164 -17.08 -6.75 8.27
N SER A 165 -16.20 -7.67 7.85
CA SER A 165 -14.81 -7.76 8.28
C SER A 165 -13.83 -7.54 7.13
N VAL A 166 -12.74 -6.86 7.45
CA VAL A 166 -11.64 -6.58 6.51
C VAL A 166 -10.86 -7.87 6.20
N ILE A 167 -10.52 -8.65 7.22
CA ILE A 167 -9.74 -9.90 7.01
C ILE A 167 -10.58 -10.94 6.27
N ALA A 168 -11.84 -11.13 6.66
CA ALA A 168 -12.73 -12.05 5.98
C ALA A 168 -12.95 -11.66 4.51
N GLY A 169 -13.11 -10.35 4.25
CA GLY A 169 -13.24 -9.81 2.91
C GLY A 169 -11.99 -10.04 2.06
N ALA A 170 -10.80 -9.76 2.61
CA ALA A 170 -9.53 -9.95 1.91
C ALA A 170 -9.28 -11.43 1.55
N ILE A 171 -9.59 -12.34 2.47
CA ILE A 171 -9.46 -13.79 2.24
C ILE A 171 -10.42 -14.23 1.14
N LYS A 172 -11.71 -13.89 1.24
CA LYS A 172 -12.72 -14.25 0.23
C LYS A 172 -12.38 -13.69 -1.15
N SER A 173 -11.98 -12.43 -1.23
CA SER A 173 -11.59 -11.78 -2.50
C SER A 173 -10.41 -12.49 -3.17
N LYS A 174 -9.40 -12.92 -2.39
CA LYS A 174 -8.27 -13.71 -2.92
C LYS A 174 -8.70 -15.08 -3.46
N PHE A 175 -9.65 -15.74 -2.80
CA PHE A 175 -10.19 -17.02 -3.27
C PHE A 175 -11.00 -16.86 -4.57
N SER A 176 -11.84 -15.82 -4.67
CA SER A 176 -12.62 -15.53 -5.89
C SER A 176 -11.71 -15.23 -7.08
N ALA A 177 -10.72 -14.35 -6.91
CA ALA A 177 -9.77 -14.00 -7.96
C ALA A 177 -8.90 -15.19 -8.41
N ARG A 178 -8.62 -16.13 -7.51
CA ARG A 178 -7.89 -17.37 -7.86
C ARG A 178 -8.76 -18.33 -8.66
N LYS A 179 -10.06 -18.41 -8.37
CA LYS A 179 -11.04 -19.23 -9.11
C LYS A 179 -11.23 -18.71 -10.53
N GLU A 180 -11.32 -17.39 -10.70
CA GLU A 180 -11.40 -16.72 -12.01
C GLU A 180 -10.11 -16.94 -12.83
N LYS A 181 -8.93 -16.74 -12.23
CA LYS A 181 -7.64 -16.99 -12.90
C LYS A 181 -7.42 -18.46 -13.27
N SER A 182 -7.93 -19.40 -12.49
CA SER A 182 -7.87 -20.82 -12.84
C SER A 182 -8.80 -21.19 -14.01
N ALA A 183 -9.83 -20.39 -14.29
CA ALA A 183 -10.69 -20.55 -15.45
C ALA A 183 -10.06 -19.94 -16.72
N GLU A 184 -9.33 -18.82 -16.60
CA GLU A 184 -8.61 -18.17 -17.71
C GLU A 184 -7.27 -18.82 -18.07
N ALA A 185 -6.60 -19.51 -17.15
CA ALA A 185 -5.29 -20.15 -17.38
C ALA A 185 -5.30 -21.36 -18.33
N LYS A 186 -6.41 -21.63 -19.04
CA LYS A 186 -6.47 -22.60 -20.15
C LYS A 186 -6.08 -22.01 -21.51
N GLY A 187 -5.69 -20.73 -21.59
CA GLY A 187 -5.15 -20.12 -22.81
C GLY A 187 -3.96 -19.20 -22.52
N SER A 188 -2.85 -19.43 -23.21
CA SER A 188 -1.58 -18.66 -23.20
C SER A 188 -0.58 -18.97 -22.08
N SER A 189 0.50 -19.67 -22.49
CA SER A 189 1.75 -19.86 -21.76
C SER A 189 2.72 -18.70 -22.06
N GLU A 190 3.68 -18.53 -21.16
CA GLU A 190 4.83 -17.61 -21.22
C GLU A 190 4.56 -16.12 -20.97
N LYS A 191 4.62 -15.72 -19.69
CA LYS A 191 5.11 -14.40 -19.30
C LYS A 191 6.31 -14.58 -18.40
N LYS A 192 7.49 -14.12 -18.87
CA LYS A 192 8.68 -13.92 -18.02
C LYS A 192 8.22 -13.24 -16.73
N ARG A 193 8.57 -13.85 -15.60
CA ARG A 193 8.13 -13.43 -14.27
C ARG A 193 8.71 -12.05 -13.97
N ARG A 194 7.96 -10.99 -14.32
CA ARG A 194 8.33 -9.59 -14.12
C ARG A 194 8.65 -9.36 -12.64
N GLN A 195 9.76 -8.68 -12.39
CA GLN A 195 10.26 -8.43 -11.05
C GLN A 195 9.32 -7.42 -10.38
N ARG A 196 8.45 -7.93 -9.52
CA ARG A 196 7.45 -7.12 -8.79
C ARG A 196 8.16 -6.32 -7.70
N GLY A 197 8.06 -5.00 -7.75
CA GLY A 197 8.63 -4.11 -6.76
C GLY A 197 8.57 -2.66 -7.20
N SER A 198 8.93 -1.75 -6.30
CA SER A 198 9.20 -0.36 -6.64
C SER A 198 10.54 -0.25 -7.37
N PHE A 199 10.63 0.62 -8.37
CA PHE A 199 11.85 0.88 -9.15
C PHE A 199 12.03 2.40 -9.36
N SER A 200 13.26 2.79 -9.70
CA SER A 200 13.62 4.10 -10.25
C SER A 200 14.21 3.93 -11.65
N PHE A 201 14.77 4.98 -12.25
CA PHE A 201 15.57 4.85 -13.48
C PHE A 201 17.04 5.22 -13.23
N LEU A 202 17.90 4.72 -14.11
CA LEU A 202 19.30 5.15 -14.19
C LEU A 202 19.35 6.66 -14.44
N GLY A 203 19.89 7.42 -13.49
CA GLY A 203 19.94 8.89 -13.56
C GLY A 203 18.88 9.62 -12.71
N GLY A 204 17.96 8.89 -12.09
CA GLY A 204 16.86 9.43 -11.28
C GLY A 204 15.49 9.17 -11.92
N MET A 205 14.41 9.68 -11.32
CA MET A 205 13.04 9.49 -11.78
C MET A 205 12.60 10.38 -12.96
N GLN A 206 13.32 11.48 -13.26
CA GLN A 206 13.01 12.42 -14.34
C GLN A 206 13.74 12.09 -15.64
#